data_AF-A0A7W6LJY3-F1
#
_entry.id   AF-A0A7W6LJY3-F1
#
_cell.length_a   1.000
_cell.length_b   1.000
_cell.length_c   1.000
_cell.angle_alpha   90.00
_cell.angle_beta   90.00
_cell.angle_gamma   90.00
#
_symmetry.space_group_name_H-M   'P 1'
#
loop_
_entity.id
_entity.type
_entity.pdbx_description
1 polymer ?
#
loop_
_entity_poly.entity_id
_entity_poly.type
_entity_poly.pdbx_seq_one_letter_code
_entity_poly.pdbx_strand_id
1 'polypeptide(L)'
;MIALLLRDLKLSFRAGGGALIGILFFLTVVAVIPFGVGPDLNLLSRIGPAIVWIGALLAALLGLDRLFQADRDDGSLDLILMQEHPLVLTVLVKCLAHWLANILPLVIASPLLGLFMNMSEVAIGAVMLTLLVGSPALAFIGAVGAAVAVTLPRGGLLVSILVLPLTIPVLIFGVSASYAAVEDPAPFLPPFLILVAITMFFAVIGPLGAALALRNAGD
;
A
#
# COMPACT_ATOMS: atom_id res chain seq x y z
N MET A 1 -7.57 1.97 -21.75
CA MET A 1 -7.03 1.40 -20.49
C MET A 1 -5.52 1.54 -20.37
N ILE A 2 -4.72 0.99 -21.30
CA ILE A 2 -3.24 1.19 -21.28
C ILE A 2 -2.86 2.68 -21.31
N ALA A 3 -3.55 3.49 -22.12
CA ALA A 3 -3.34 4.94 -22.16
C ALA A 3 -3.58 5.64 -20.81
N LEU A 4 -4.56 5.17 -20.03
CA LEU A 4 -4.86 5.70 -18.70
C LEU A 4 -3.77 5.32 -17.69
N LEU A 5 -3.30 4.06 -17.73
CA LEU A 5 -2.16 3.61 -16.92
C LEU A 5 -0.90 4.45 -17.18
N LEU A 6 -0.55 4.65 -18.46
CA LEU A 6 0.63 5.43 -18.85
C LEU A 6 0.51 6.91 -18.47
N ARG A 7 -0.70 7.49 -18.60
CA ARG A 7 -0.98 8.85 -18.12
C ARG A 7 -0.70 8.95 -16.62
N ASP A 8 -1.29 8.09 -15.80
CA ASP A 8 -1.18 8.15 -14.34
C ASP A 8 0.24 7.89 -13.84
N LEU A 9 0.96 6.95 -14.45
CA LEU A 9 2.38 6.74 -14.17
C LEU A 9 3.18 8.00 -14.49
N LYS A 10 3.00 8.57 -15.68
CA LYS A 10 3.73 9.78 -16.11
C LYS A 10 3.41 10.97 -15.21
N LEU A 11 2.16 11.14 -14.79
CA LEU A 11 1.76 12.18 -13.84
C LEU A 11 2.39 11.96 -12.47
N SER A 12 2.38 10.73 -11.96
CA SER A 12 2.99 10.39 -10.68
C SER A 12 4.49 10.68 -10.64
N PHE A 13 5.23 10.36 -11.72
CA PHE A 13 6.65 10.67 -11.83
C PHE A 13 6.92 12.18 -12.04
N ARG A 14 6.13 12.87 -12.85
CA ARG A 14 6.34 14.30 -13.16
C ARG A 14 5.93 15.23 -12.02
N ALA A 15 4.92 14.86 -11.25
CA ALA A 15 4.52 15.59 -10.06
C ALA A 15 5.58 15.49 -8.93
N GLY A 16 6.57 14.60 -9.07
CA GLY A 16 7.86 14.60 -8.36
C GLY A 16 7.82 14.31 -6.85
N GLY A 17 6.66 14.40 -6.20
CA GLY A 17 6.57 14.34 -4.75
C GLY A 17 6.20 12.96 -4.19
N GLY A 18 5.15 12.32 -4.71
CA GLY A 18 4.49 11.20 -4.01
C GLY A 18 5.40 10.02 -3.66
N ALA A 19 6.06 9.45 -4.68
CA ALA A 19 6.92 8.28 -4.49
C ALA A 19 8.17 8.60 -3.65
N LEU A 20 8.82 9.73 -3.91
CA LEU A 20 10.02 10.13 -3.17
C LEU A 20 9.71 10.41 -1.70
N ILE A 21 8.62 11.13 -1.42
CA ILE A 21 8.16 11.39 -0.05
C ILE A 21 7.84 10.07 0.66
N GLY A 22 7.14 9.14 -0.01
CA GLY A 22 6.85 7.81 0.55
C GLY A 22 8.11 7.02 0.90
N ILE A 23 9.11 7.00 0.00
CA ILE A 23 10.39 6.31 0.24
C ILE A 23 11.16 6.96 1.40
N LEU A 24 11.26 8.30 1.43
CA LEU A 24 11.96 9.01 2.49
C LEU A 24 11.27 8.82 3.85
N PHE A 25 9.94 8.84 3.87
CA PHE A 25 9.17 8.58 5.08
C PHE A 25 9.37 7.14 5.55
N PHE A 26 9.31 6.17 4.63
CA PHE A 26 9.56 4.77 4.95
C PHE A 26 10.96 4.53 5.53
N LEU A 27 11.98 5.10 4.88
CA LEU A 27 13.35 5.11 5.36
C LEU A 27 13.44 5.73 6.75
N THR A 28 12.81 6.89 6.97
CA THR A 28 12.86 7.60 8.26
C THR A 28 12.21 6.77 9.36
N VAL A 29 11.01 6.21 9.12
CA VAL A 29 10.30 5.39 10.11
C VAL A 29 11.15 4.19 10.51
N VAL A 30 11.69 3.45 9.55
CA VAL A 30 12.49 2.25 9.85
C VAL A 30 13.85 2.64 10.44
N ALA A 31 14.47 3.72 9.96
CA ALA A 31 15.79 4.13 10.42
C ALA A 31 15.80 4.70 11.84
N VAL A 32 14.69 5.27 12.32
CA VAL A 32 14.60 5.81 13.69
C VAL A 32 14.52 4.70 14.75
N ILE A 33 14.02 3.52 14.40
CA ILE A 33 13.80 2.42 15.35
C ILE A 33 15.08 1.99 16.09
N PRO A 34 16.22 1.72 15.44
CA PRO A 34 17.41 1.24 16.16
C PRO A 34 17.96 2.28 17.13
N PHE A 35 17.76 3.56 16.82
CA PHE A 35 18.11 4.64 17.75
C PHE A 35 17.18 4.69 18.97
N GLY A 36 15.90 4.34 18.81
CA GLY A 36 14.93 4.31 19.90
C GLY A 36 14.99 3.05 20.77
N VAL A 37 15.24 1.89 20.15
CA VAL A 37 15.31 0.58 20.83
C VAL A 37 16.69 0.33 21.44
N GLY A 38 17.74 0.88 20.83
CA GLY A 38 19.13 0.62 21.21
C GLY A 38 19.78 -0.50 20.37
N PRO A 39 21.09 -0.74 20.57
CA PRO A 39 21.89 -1.62 19.71
C PRO A 39 21.70 -3.13 19.98
N ASP A 40 20.52 -3.57 20.42
CA ASP A 40 20.20 -4.99 20.61
C ASP A 40 19.85 -5.63 19.25
N LEU A 41 20.86 -6.23 18.63
CA LEU A 41 20.76 -6.88 17.32
C LEU A 41 19.77 -8.05 17.28
N ASN A 42 19.59 -8.77 18.40
CA ASN A 42 18.64 -9.87 18.48
C ASN A 42 17.21 -9.34 18.51
N LEU A 43 16.98 -8.30 19.32
CA LEU A 43 15.69 -7.64 19.38
C LEU A 43 15.34 -7.01 18.03
N LEU A 44 16.27 -6.31 17.39
CA LEU A 44 16.10 -5.70 16.06
C LEU A 44 15.74 -6.74 15.00
N SER A 45 16.47 -7.86 14.93
CA SER A 45 16.15 -8.94 13.99
C SER A 45 14.76 -9.53 14.23
N ARG A 46 14.32 -9.58 15.49
CA ARG A 46 13.03 -10.17 15.87
C ARG A 46 11.85 -9.26 15.55
N ILE A 47 11.99 -7.93 15.65
CA ILE A 47 10.91 -6.97 15.36
C ILE A 47 10.97 -6.41 13.95
N GLY A 48 12.09 -6.60 13.25
CA GLY A 48 12.36 -6.07 11.91
C GLY A 48 11.24 -6.30 10.90
N PRO A 49 10.74 -7.54 10.70
CA PRO A 49 9.64 -7.80 9.77
C PRO A 49 8.39 -6.96 10.02
N ALA A 50 7.97 -6.83 11.29
CA ALA A 50 6.81 -6.02 11.64
C ALA A 50 7.05 -4.54 11.36
N ILE A 51 8.24 -4.04 11.65
CA ILE A 51 8.60 -2.62 11.48
C ILE A 51 8.66 -2.22 10.01
N VAL A 52 9.25 -3.07 9.17
CA VAL A 52 9.28 -2.84 7.71
C VAL A 52 7.86 -2.88 7.14
N TRP A 53 6.99 -3.78 7.61
CA TRP A 53 5.57 -3.81 7.21
C TRP A 53 4.78 -2.57 7.65
N ILE A 54 4.95 -2.14 8.91
CA ILE A 54 4.30 -0.94 9.44
C ILE A 54 4.79 0.30 8.69
N GLY A 55 6.09 0.44 8.48
CA GLY A 55 6.65 1.55 7.71
C GLY A 55 6.11 1.60 6.27
N ALA A 56 6.00 0.44 5.62
CA ALA A 56 5.44 0.35 4.27
C ALA A 56 3.95 0.71 4.25
N LEU A 57 3.17 0.26 5.23
CA LEU A 57 1.76 0.64 5.36
C LEU A 57 1.61 2.16 5.52
N LEU A 58 2.32 2.76 6.48
CA LEU A 58 2.22 4.20 6.75
C LEU A 58 2.67 5.02 5.54
N ALA A 59 3.73 4.59 4.85
CA ALA A 59 4.17 5.22 3.60
C ALA A 59 3.14 5.08 2.47
N ALA A 60 2.47 3.93 2.36
CA ALA A 60 1.40 3.73 1.38
C ALA A 60 0.20 4.64 1.65
N LEU A 61 -0.16 4.88 2.93
CA LEU A 61 -1.26 5.77 3.31
C LEU A 61 -1.04 7.21 2.81
N LEU A 62 0.19 7.73 2.85
CA LEU A 62 0.52 9.09 2.36
C LEU A 62 0.19 9.30 0.88
N GLY A 63 0.31 8.25 0.08
CA GLY A 63 0.06 8.31 -1.36
C GLY A 63 -1.42 8.20 -1.74
N LEU A 64 -2.26 7.62 -0.87
CA LEU A 64 -3.67 7.33 -1.17
C LEU A 64 -4.52 8.59 -1.30
N ASP A 65 -4.24 9.63 -0.51
CA ASP A 65 -5.01 10.87 -0.53
C ASP A 65 -5.04 11.52 -1.91
N ARG A 66 -3.96 11.38 -2.68
CA ARG A 66 -3.83 11.99 -4.01
C ARG A 66 -4.46 11.14 -5.13
N LEU A 67 -4.88 9.90 -4.84
CA LEU A 67 -5.32 8.94 -5.86
C LEU A 67 -6.49 9.45 -6.71
N PHE A 68 -7.50 10.05 -6.05
CA PHE A 68 -8.67 10.64 -6.71
C PHE A 68 -8.76 12.16 -6.51
N GLN A 69 -8.16 12.72 -5.47
CA GLN A 69 -8.17 14.17 -5.24
C GLN A 69 -7.48 14.92 -6.37
N ALA A 70 -6.36 14.42 -6.89
CA ALA A 70 -5.66 15.07 -7.99
C ALA A 70 -6.54 15.17 -9.26
N ASP A 71 -7.36 14.15 -9.52
CA ASP A 71 -8.28 14.15 -10.65
C ASP A 71 -9.50 15.04 -10.40
N ARG A 72 -9.94 15.18 -9.13
CA ARG A 72 -11.02 16.08 -8.73
C ARG A 72 -10.60 17.54 -8.83
N ASP A 73 -9.39 17.87 -8.38
CA ASP A 73 -8.85 19.24 -8.39
C ASP A 73 -8.66 19.78 -9.81
N ASP A 74 -8.32 18.92 -10.78
CA ASP A 74 -8.18 19.26 -12.21
C ASP A 74 -9.48 19.07 -13.02
N GLY A 75 -10.60 18.71 -12.36
CA GLY A 75 -11.90 18.46 -12.99
C GLY A 75 -11.97 17.22 -13.90
N SER A 76 -10.87 16.47 -14.04
CA SER A 76 -10.83 15.27 -14.88
C SER A 76 -11.62 14.09 -14.31
N LEU A 77 -11.94 14.11 -13.00
CA LEU A 77 -12.76 13.10 -12.35
C LEU A 77 -14.18 13.05 -12.95
N ASP A 78 -14.78 14.21 -13.22
CA ASP A 78 -16.13 14.28 -13.79
C ASP A 78 -16.15 13.68 -15.20
N LEU A 79 -15.11 13.95 -16.00
CA LEU A 79 -14.95 13.34 -17.32
C LEU A 79 -14.78 11.82 -17.24
N ILE A 80 -14.08 11.32 -16.22
CA ILE A 80 -13.90 9.88 -15.99
C ILE A 80 -15.23 9.22 -15.61
N LEU A 81 -16.07 9.90 -14.81
CA LEU A 81 -17.38 9.39 -14.39
C LEU A 81 -18.40 9.37 -15.54
N MET A 82 -18.27 10.28 -16.51
CA MET A 82 -19.14 10.36 -17.68
C MET A 82 -18.78 9.39 -18.82
N GLN A 83 -17.64 8.67 -18.74
CA GLN A 83 -17.23 7.74 -19.79
C GLN A 83 -18.09 6.47 -19.81
N GLU A 84 -18.30 5.90 -21.02
CA GLU A 84 -19.03 4.64 -21.21
C GLU A 84 -18.28 3.39 -20.69
N HIS A 85 -17.03 3.55 -20.25
CA HIS A 85 -16.24 2.45 -19.75
C HIS A 85 -16.65 2.04 -18.32
N PRO A 86 -16.55 0.75 -17.96
CA PRO A 86 -16.85 0.30 -16.60
C PRO A 86 -15.96 1.02 -15.58
N LEU A 87 -16.57 1.81 -14.69
CA LEU A 87 -15.87 2.59 -13.66
C LEU A 87 -14.96 1.72 -12.78
N VAL A 88 -15.40 0.48 -12.50
CA VAL A 88 -14.63 -0.53 -11.77
C VAL A 88 -13.26 -0.79 -12.42
N LEU A 89 -13.24 -0.88 -13.74
CA LEU A 89 -12.01 -1.15 -14.49
C LEU A 89 -11.10 0.07 -14.51
N THR A 90 -11.68 1.28 -14.60
CA THR A 90 -10.92 2.53 -14.45
C THR A 90 -10.25 2.61 -13.09
N VAL A 91 -11.00 2.36 -12.01
CA VAL A 91 -10.47 2.34 -10.64
C VAL A 91 -9.37 1.31 -10.49
N LEU A 92 -9.54 0.10 -11.03
CA LEU A 92 -8.53 -0.95 -10.98
C LEU A 92 -7.22 -0.48 -11.65
N VAL A 93 -7.30 0.13 -12.82
CA VAL A 93 -6.12 0.68 -13.52
C VAL A 93 -5.45 1.79 -12.70
N LYS A 94 -6.23 2.67 -12.06
CA LYS A 94 -5.68 3.71 -11.17
C LYS A 94 -4.97 3.13 -9.94
N CYS A 95 -5.56 2.09 -9.33
CA CYS A 95 -4.94 1.38 -8.21
C CYS A 95 -3.61 0.74 -8.63
N LEU A 96 -3.56 0.13 -9.83
CA LEU A 96 -2.33 -0.44 -10.37
C LEU A 96 -1.27 0.63 -10.67
N ALA A 97 -1.67 1.76 -11.27
CA ALA A 97 -0.75 2.88 -11.51
C ALA A 97 -0.17 3.40 -10.20
N HIS A 98 -1.02 3.56 -9.18
CA HIS A 98 -0.61 4.00 -7.86
C HIS A 98 0.34 3.02 -7.17
N TRP A 99 0.01 1.72 -7.21
CA TRP A 99 0.85 0.67 -6.65
C TRP A 99 2.22 0.63 -7.32
N LEU A 100 2.27 0.65 -8.66
CA LEU A 100 3.53 0.67 -9.42
C LEU A 100 4.37 1.92 -9.13
N ALA A 101 3.75 3.09 -9.01
CA ALA A 101 4.48 4.34 -8.84
C ALA A 101 4.92 4.58 -7.39
N ASN A 102 4.10 4.22 -6.39
CA ASN A 102 4.34 4.62 -4.99
C ASN A 102 4.72 3.46 -4.08
N ILE A 103 4.15 2.27 -4.29
CA ILE A 103 4.33 1.13 -3.37
C ILE A 103 5.45 0.22 -3.83
N LEU A 104 5.56 -0.07 -5.13
CA LEU A 104 6.62 -0.90 -5.68
C LEU A 104 8.03 -0.38 -5.33
N PRO A 105 8.33 0.94 -5.36
CA PRO A 105 9.61 1.45 -4.87
C PRO A 105 9.88 1.14 -3.40
N LEU A 106 8.84 1.08 -2.55
CA LEU A 106 8.98 0.69 -1.14
C LEU A 106 9.35 -0.79 -1.02
N VAL A 107 8.72 -1.65 -1.83
CA VAL A 107 9.06 -3.08 -1.89
C VAL A 107 10.52 -3.26 -2.31
N ILE A 108 10.99 -2.50 -3.31
CA ILE A 108 12.39 -2.53 -3.76
C ILE A 108 13.35 -1.98 -2.70
N ALA A 109 12.93 -0.99 -1.91
CA ALA A 109 13.74 -0.45 -0.81
C ALA A 109 13.75 -1.36 0.43
N SER A 110 12.77 -2.25 0.59
CA SER A 110 12.61 -3.10 1.78
C SER A 110 13.82 -3.97 2.13
N PRO A 111 14.60 -4.54 1.18
CA PRO A 111 15.77 -5.34 1.53
C PRO A 111 16.88 -4.52 2.20
N LEU A 112 17.09 -3.28 1.74
CA LEU A 112 18.04 -2.36 2.34
C LEU A 112 17.65 -2.04 3.79
N LEU A 113 16.36 -1.86 4.05
CA LEU A 113 15.85 -1.61 5.40
C LEU A 113 15.87 -2.85 6.28
N GLY A 114 15.71 -4.03 5.71
CA GLY A 114 15.87 -5.30 6.43
C GLY A 114 17.31 -5.51 6.92
N LEU A 115 18.31 -5.12 6.12
CA LEU A 115 19.71 -5.08 6.57
C LEU A 115 19.90 -4.10 7.73
N PHE A 116 19.25 -2.93 7.68
CA PHE A 116 19.29 -1.94 8.76
C PHE A 116 18.69 -2.46 10.08
N MET A 117 17.74 -3.39 10.00
CA MET A 117 17.13 -4.09 11.14
C MET A 117 17.91 -5.35 11.56
N ASN A 118 19.10 -5.61 11.01
CA ASN A 118 19.90 -6.82 11.28
C ASN A 118 19.12 -8.13 11.03
N MET A 119 18.27 -8.15 10.00
CA MET A 119 17.49 -9.34 9.66
C MET A 119 18.33 -10.37 8.89
N SER A 120 18.01 -11.66 9.05
CA SER A 120 18.61 -12.72 8.24
C SER A 120 18.20 -12.61 6.76
N GLU A 121 19.01 -13.14 5.85
CA GLU A 121 18.72 -13.11 4.41
C GLU A 121 17.37 -13.75 4.05
N VAL A 122 17.02 -14.83 4.74
CA VAL A 122 15.72 -15.52 4.60
C VAL A 122 14.57 -14.61 5.04
N ALA A 123 14.72 -13.93 6.18
CA ALA A 123 13.72 -12.99 6.68
C ALA A 123 13.51 -11.82 5.72
N ILE A 124 14.60 -11.28 5.16
CA ILE A 124 14.57 -10.19 4.19
C ILE A 124 13.81 -10.62 2.92
N GLY A 125 14.14 -11.80 2.38
CA GLY A 125 13.45 -12.35 1.22
C GLY A 125 11.95 -12.57 1.49
N ALA A 126 11.61 -13.08 2.67
CA ALA A 126 10.22 -13.29 3.07
C ALA A 126 9.44 -11.97 3.22
N VAL A 127 10.02 -10.93 3.81
CA VAL A 127 9.39 -9.60 3.91
C VAL A 127 9.20 -8.98 2.54
N MET A 128 10.21 -9.03 1.67
CA MET A 128 10.11 -8.49 0.32
C MET A 128 8.98 -9.20 -0.46
N LEU A 129 8.91 -10.53 -0.37
CA LEU A 129 7.90 -11.33 -1.07
C LEU A 129 6.49 -11.09 -0.52
N THR A 130 6.33 -11.06 0.81
CA THR A 130 5.04 -10.77 1.44
C THR A 130 4.58 -9.35 1.15
N LEU A 131 5.49 -8.35 1.17
CA LEU A 131 5.16 -6.98 0.77
C LEU A 131 4.76 -6.89 -0.71
N LEU A 132 5.47 -7.56 -1.61
CA LEU A 132 5.13 -7.57 -3.04
C LEU A 132 3.70 -8.08 -3.28
N VAL A 133 3.29 -9.11 -2.54
CA VAL A 133 2.00 -9.80 -2.70
C VAL A 133 0.87 -9.17 -1.90
N GLY A 134 1.15 -8.66 -0.71
CA GLY A 134 0.14 -8.11 0.20
C GLY A 134 -0.07 -6.60 0.02
N SER A 135 0.94 -5.85 -0.44
CA SER A 135 0.79 -4.40 -0.64
C SER A 135 -0.21 -3.98 -1.73
N PRO A 136 -0.50 -4.77 -2.79
CA PRO A 136 -1.64 -4.49 -3.67
C PRO A 136 -2.98 -4.48 -2.92
N ALA A 137 -3.17 -5.34 -1.91
CA ALA A 137 -4.37 -5.31 -1.07
C ALA A 137 -4.51 -3.96 -0.36
N LEU A 138 -3.40 -3.40 0.14
CA LEU A 138 -3.39 -2.07 0.77
C LEU A 138 -3.84 -0.97 -0.20
N ALA A 139 -3.39 -1.03 -1.46
CA ALA A 139 -3.84 -0.09 -2.49
C ALA A 139 -5.34 -0.24 -2.80
N PHE A 140 -5.85 -1.47 -2.91
CA PHE A 140 -7.27 -1.70 -3.20
C PHE A 140 -8.20 -1.29 -2.04
N ILE A 141 -7.82 -1.61 -0.80
CA ILE A 141 -8.55 -1.16 0.40
C ILE A 141 -8.48 0.36 0.51
N GLY A 142 -7.27 0.91 0.31
CA GLY A 142 -6.99 2.33 0.33
C GLY A 142 -7.78 3.13 -0.68
N ALA A 143 -7.98 2.58 -1.88
CA ALA A 143 -8.76 3.21 -2.93
C ALA A 143 -10.23 3.40 -2.53
N VAL A 144 -10.83 2.46 -1.78
CA VAL A 144 -12.18 2.65 -1.24
C VAL A 144 -12.21 3.84 -0.28
N GLY A 145 -11.24 3.92 0.63
CA GLY A 145 -11.11 5.06 1.54
C GLY A 145 -10.92 6.38 0.82
N ALA A 146 -10.02 6.43 -0.17
CA ALA A 146 -9.76 7.62 -0.98
C ALA A 146 -11.00 8.05 -1.79
N ALA A 147 -11.76 7.10 -2.34
CA ALA A 147 -13.00 7.38 -3.06
C ALA A 147 -14.08 7.99 -2.16
N VAL A 148 -14.25 7.47 -0.93
CA VAL A 148 -15.16 8.06 0.04
C VAL A 148 -14.68 9.44 0.48
N ALA A 149 -13.38 9.58 0.75
CA ALA A 149 -12.78 10.83 1.20
C ALA A 149 -12.83 11.96 0.18
N VAL A 150 -12.91 11.65 -1.12
CA VAL A 150 -12.96 12.66 -2.18
C VAL A 150 -14.21 13.55 -2.09
N THR A 151 -15.24 13.10 -1.38
CA THR A 151 -16.53 13.81 -1.23
C THR A 151 -16.60 14.71 0.00
N LEU A 152 -15.66 14.55 0.95
CA LEU A 152 -15.70 15.25 2.23
C LEU A 152 -14.65 16.37 2.33
N PRO A 153 -14.96 17.51 2.97
CA PRO A 153 -13.97 18.48 3.38
C PRO A 153 -12.97 17.83 4.35
N ARG A 154 -11.67 17.89 4.05
CA ARG A 154 -10.57 17.23 4.82
C ARG A 154 -10.57 15.69 4.75
N GLY A 155 -10.91 15.13 3.59
CA GLY A 155 -10.98 13.69 3.35
C GLY A 155 -9.76 12.86 3.78
N GLY A 156 -8.53 13.39 3.73
CA GLY A 156 -7.33 12.59 3.99
C GLY A 156 -7.25 11.98 5.40
N LEU A 157 -7.78 12.66 6.41
CA LEU A 157 -7.86 12.10 7.77
C LEU A 157 -8.84 10.91 7.84
N LEU A 158 -9.95 10.99 7.09
CA LEU A 158 -10.96 9.93 7.03
C LEU A 158 -10.43 8.70 6.29
N VAL A 159 -9.61 8.88 5.25
CA VAL A 159 -8.91 7.78 4.58
C VAL A 159 -8.13 6.98 5.60
N SER A 160 -7.27 7.64 6.38
CA SER A 160 -6.42 6.96 7.36
C SER A 160 -7.23 6.23 8.43
N ILE A 161 -8.28 6.85 8.98
CA ILE A 161 -9.11 6.25 10.03
C ILE A 161 -9.89 5.03 9.51
N LEU A 162 -10.42 5.10 8.28
CA LEU A 162 -11.23 4.04 7.70
C LEU A 162 -10.38 2.88 7.17
N VAL A 163 -9.25 3.18 6.54
CA VAL A 163 -8.38 2.21 5.88
C VAL A 163 -7.57 1.41 6.89
N LEU A 164 -7.14 2.03 8.00
CA LEU A 164 -6.32 1.37 9.01
C LEU A 164 -6.94 0.05 9.52
N PRO A 165 -8.18 0.01 10.06
CA PRO A 165 -8.76 -1.24 10.55
C PRO A 165 -8.93 -2.31 9.46
N LEU A 166 -9.25 -1.89 8.22
CA LEU A 166 -9.41 -2.80 7.08
C LEU A 166 -8.07 -3.39 6.59
N THR A 167 -6.96 -2.71 6.85
CA THR A 167 -5.61 -3.17 6.49
C THR A 167 -4.96 -4.05 7.55
N ILE A 168 -5.52 -4.12 8.76
CA ILE A 168 -5.02 -4.96 9.85
C ILE A 168 -4.89 -6.44 9.43
N PRO A 169 -5.87 -7.08 8.75
CA PRO A 169 -5.71 -8.46 8.31
C PRO A 169 -4.51 -8.66 7.37
N VAL A 170 -4.28 -7.71 6.45
CA VAL A 170 -3.13 -7.75 5.53
C VAL A 170 -1.83 -7.69 6.33
N LEU A 171 -1.75 -6.80 7.32
CA LEU A 171 -0.58 -6.70 8.21
C LEU A 171 -0.37 -7.98 9.02
N ILE A 172 -1.42 -8.53 9.64
CA ILE A 172 -1.33 -9.72 10.48
C ILE A 172 -0.74 -10.88 9.66
N PHE A 173 -1.29 -11.17 8.49
CA PHE A 173 -0.83 -12.29 7.68
C PHE A 173 0.50 -12.01 6.97
N GLY A 174 0.77 -10.76 6.57
CA GLY A 174 2.04 -10.36 5.99
C GLY A 174 3.22 -10.49 6.95
N VAL A 175 3.04 -10.00 8.18
CA VAL A 175 4.04 -10.10 9.24
C VAL A 175 4.16 -11.54 9.74
N SER A 176 3.05 -12.24 9.94
CA SER A 176 3.04 -13.65 10.37
C SER A 176 3.76 -14.56 9.36
N ALA A 177 3.53 -14.37 8.05
CA ALA A 177 4.27 -15.09 7.02
C ALA A 177 5.76 -14.76 7.04
N SER A 178 6.12 -13.50 7.27
CA SER A 178 7.53 -13.10 7.37
C SER A 178 8.26 -13.74 8.55
N TYR A 179 7.59 -13.90 9.70
CA TYR A 179 8.13 -14.62 10.87
C TYR A 179 8.23 -16.12 10.64
N ALA A 180 7.19 -16.73 10.05
CA ALA A 180 7.14 -18.15 9.74
C ALA A 180 8.21 -18.59 8.72
N ALA A 181 8.89 -17.66 8.04
CA ALA A 181 10.03 -17.99 7.18
C ALA A 181 11.32 -18.32 7.96
N VAL A 182 11.39 -17.95 9.24
CA VAL A 182 12.62 -18.02 10.05
C VAL A 182 12.44 -18.86 11.32
N GLU A 183 11.20 -18.95 11.83
CA GLU A 183 10.88 -19.75 13.01
C GLU A 183 10.53 -21.19 12.62
N ASP A 184 11.40 -22.15 12.95
CA ASP A 184 11.05 -23.58 12.91
C ASP A 184 10.20 -23.95 14.14
N PRO A 185 9.11 -24.75 14.00
CA PRO A 185 8.67 -25.50 12.83
C PRO A 185 7.54 -24.81 12.03
N ALA A 186 7.40 -23.48 12.12
CA ALA A 186 6.24 -22.79 11.56
C ALA A 186 6.29 -22.81 10.03
N PRO A 187 5.24 -23.29 9.34
CA PRO A 187 5.22 -23.29 7.88
C PRO A 187 4.94 -21.86 7.34
N PHE A 188 5.79 -21.38 6.43
CA PHE A 188 5.60 -20.11 5.70
C PHE A 188 4.31 -20.07 4.86
N LEU A 189 3.96 -21.21 4.25
CA LEU A 189 2.90 -21.28 3.22
C LEU A 189 1.50 -20.89 3.71
N PRO A 190 0.98 -21.39 4.85
CA PRO A 190 -0.38 -21.07 5.28
C PRO A 190 -0.67 -19.57 5.45
N PRO A 191 0.09 -18.77 6.24
CA PRO A 191 -0.17 -17.34 6.35
C PRO A 191 0.05 -16.61 5.02
N PHE A 192 1.02 -17.06 4.20
CA PHE A 192 1.26 -16.48 2.89
C PHE A 192 0.09 -16.71 1.91
N LEU A 193 -0.51 -17.91 1.89
CA LEU A 193 -1.68 -18.21 1.05
C LEU A 193 -2.91 -17.41 1.48
N ILE A 194 -3.08 -17.16 2.78
CA ILE A 194 -4.15 -16.28 3.28
C ILE A 194 -3.91 -14.85 2.81
N LEU A 195 -2.66 -14.37 2.85
CA LEU A 195 -2.31 -13.05 2.32
C LEU A 195 -2.66 -12.93 0.84
N VAL A 196 -2.34 -13.94 0.03
CA VAL A 196 -2.71 -14.01 -1.40
C VAL A 196 -4.24 -13.98 -1.56
N ALA A 197 -4.96 -14.77 -0.76
CA ALA A 197 -6.42 -14.81 -0.80
C ALA A 197 -7.04 -13.45 -0.47
N ILE A 198 -6.51 -12.75 0.54
CA ILE A 198 -6.93 -11.38 0.90
C ILE A 198 -6.66 -10.42 -0.26
N THR A 199 -5.46 -10.47 -0.87
CA THR A 199 -5.14 -9.63 -2.03
C THR A 199 -6.09 -9.88 -3.19
N MET A 200 -6.37 -11.14 -3.53
CA MET A 200 -7.30 -11.50 -4.60
C MET A 200 -8.73 -11.08 -4.31
N PHE A 201 -9.18 -11.24 -3.06
CA PHE A 201 -10.50 -10.80 -2.61
C PHE A 201 -10.68 -9.29 -2.74
N PHE A 202 -9.70 -8.51 -2.26
CA PHE A 202 -9.74 -7.05 -2.39
C PHE A 202 -9.44 -6.54 -3.81
N ALA A 203 -8.76 -7.31 -4.66
CA ALA A 203 -8.61 -6.96 -6.07
C ALA A 203 -9.95 -6.88 -6.81
N VAL A 204 -10.97 -7.60 -6.35
CA VAL A 204 -12.33 -7.53 -6.88
C VAL A 204 -13.16 -6.51 -6.09
N ILE A 205 -13.20 -6.64 -4.76
CA ILE A 205 -14.10 -5.84 -3.92
C ILE A 205 -13.64 -4.39 -3.77
N GLY A 206 -12.33 -4.14 -3.72
CA GLY A 206 -11.77 -2.79 -3.60
C GLY A 206 -12.18 -1.88 -4.75
N PRO A 207 -11.88 -2.24 -6.02
CA PRO A 207 -12.32 -1.46 -7.17
C PRO A 207 -13.83 -1.31 -7.29
N LEU A 208 -14.61 -2.35 -6.92
CA LEU A 208 -16.06 -2.26 -6.88
C LEU A 208 -16.56 -1.25 -5.84
N GLY A 209 -16.05 -1.33 -4.61
CA GLY A 209 -16.43 -0.44 -3.52
C GLY A 209 -16.05 1.02 -3.81
N ALA A 210 -14.85 1.25 -4.35
CA ALA A 210 -14.39 2.56 -4.75
C ALA A 210 -15.20 3.13 -5.93
N ALA A 211 -15.55 2.32 -6.92
CA ALA A 211 -16.43 2.75 -8.01
C ALA A 211 -17.84 3.13 -7.52
N LEU A 212 -18.42 2.35 -6.61
CA LEU A 212 -19.72 2.69 -6.00
C LEU A 212 -19.65 3.98 -5.18
N ALA A 213 -18.58 4.16 -4.39
CA ALA A 213 -18.37 5.38 -3.61
C ALA A 213 -18.22 6.62 -4.51
N LEU A 214 -17.47 6.50 -5.61
CA LEU A 214 -17.31 7.59 -6.59
C LEU A 214 -18.60 7.91 -7.36
N ARG A 215 -19.43 6.91 -7.65
CA ARG A 215 -20.71 7.15 -8.34
C ARG A 215 -21.70 7.89 -7.44
N ASN A 216 -21.82 7.45 -6.18
CA ASN A 216 -22.70 8.10 -5.20
C ASN A 216 -22.19 9.48 -4.76
N ALA A 217 -20.96 9.86 -5.15
CA ALA A 217 -20.37 11.17 -4.91
C ALA A 217 -20.76 12.23 -5.95
N GLY A 218 -21.19 11.78 -7.14
CA GLY A 218 -21.51 12.64 -8.27
C GLY A 218 -22.99 13.07 -8.32
N ASP A 219 -23.83 12.50 -7.45
CA ASP A 219 -25.22 12.88 -7.22
C ASP A 219 -25.33 13.86 -6.04
#